data_AF-A0A4Y7JJ42-F1
#
_entry.id   AF-A0A4Y7JJ42-F1
#
_cell.length_a   1.000
_cell.length_b   1.000
_cell.length_c   1.000
_cell.angle_alpha   90.00
_cell.angle_beta   90.00
_cell.angle_gamma   90.00
#
_symmetry.space_group_name_H-M   'P 1'
#
loop_
_entity.id
_entity.type
_entity.pdbx_description
1 polymer ?
#
loop_
_entity_poly.entity_id
_entity_poly.type
_entity_poly.pdbx_seq_one_letter_code
_entity_poly.pdbx_strand_id
1 'polypeptide(L)'
;MQHYWPIKEKDSCKSIKFVVDWGNDHPEEVQAIGSAASKFMHEGLKMDNVYDYMFHLLNQYAKLLRYKPTITPKAVNVCSETFACQADGTAKRFMTESMVKSPSDSSPCTLPIPFDSPDLQDLLRKNEESIKEVEMLETRFWENQPK
;
A
#
# COMPACT_ATOMS: atom_id res chain seq x y z
N MET A 1 16.22 -5.27 4.98
CA MET A 1 14.84 -5.51 4.45
C MET A 1 13.82 -5.58 5.59
N GLN A 2 12.65 -4.95 5.45
CA GLN A 2 11.66 -4.85 6.55
C GLN A 2 10.32 -5.54 6.27
N HIS A 3 9.66 -5.24 5.15
CA HIS A 3 8.31 -5.77 4.84
C HIS A 3 8.26 -6.64 3.57
N TYR A 4 9.29 -6.60 2.73
CA TYR A 4 9.32 -7.32 1.47
C TYR A 4 10.76 -7.54 1.00
N TRP A 5 10.90 -8.43 0.02
CA TRP A 5 12.13 -8.65 -0.73
C TRP A 5 12.01 -8.03 -2.12
N PRO A 6 12.83 -7.02 -2.48
CA PRO A 6 12.83 -6.44 -3.82
C PRO A 6 13.23 -7.45 -4.91
N ILE A 7 12.49 -7.45 -6.03
CA ILE A 7 12.80 -8.26 -7.21
C ILE A 7 13.17 -7.33 -8.37
N LYS A 8 14.23 -7.67 -9.10
CA LYS A 8 14.62 -6.93 -10.30
C LYS A 8 13.58 -7.09 -11.39
N GLU A 9 13.23 -5.97 -12.02
CA GLU A 9 12.34 -5.98 -13.18
C GLU A 9 13.00 -6.68 -14.39
N LYS A 10 14.29 -6.40 -14.61
CA LYS A 10 15.13 -7.10 -15.58
C LYS A 10 15.66 -8.39 -14.98
N ASP A 11 15.68 -9.46 -15.77
CA ASP A 11 16.11 -10.80 -15.33
C ASP A 11 15.34 -11.33 -14.10
N SER A 12 14.05 -11.01 -14.02
CA SER A 12 13.18 -11.35 -12.89
C SER A 12 13.21 -12.84 -12.52
N CYS A 13 13.26 -13.75 -13.50
CA CYS A 13 13.37 -15.19 -13.23
C CYS A 13 14.64 -15.55 -12.45
N LYS A 14 15.77 -14.90 -12.76
CA LYS A 14 17.06 -15.11 -12.08
C LYS A 14 17.00 -14.55 -10.66
N SER A 15 16.42 -13.36 -10.50
CA SER A 15 16.22 -12.72 -9.19
C SER A 15 15.27 -13.54 -8.30
N ILE A 16 14.18 -14.06 -8.88
CA ILE A 16 13.23 -14.96 -8.19
C ILE A 16 13.93 -16.27 -7.78
N LYS A 17 14.70 -16.89 -8.67
CA LYS A 17 15.44 -18.11 -8.32
C LYS A 17 16.38 -17.86 -7.14
N PHE A 18 17.11 -16.75 -7.18
CA PHE A 18 18.03 -16.39 -6.09
C PHE A 18 17.29 -16.21 -4.75
N VAL A 19 16.20 -15.44 -4.69
CA VAL A 19 15.49 -15.25 -3.42
C VAL A 19 14.87 -16.54 -2.90
N VAL A 20 14.43 -17.45 -3.77
CA VAL A 20 13.90 -18.76 -3.35
C VAL A 20 15.02 -19.60 -2.74
N ASP A 21 16.17 -19.69 -3.41
CA ASP A 21 17.32 -20.45 -2.90
C ASP A 21 17.82 -19.84 -1.58
N TRP A 22 17.99 -18.51 -1.52
CA TRP A 22 18.38 -17.79 -0.29
C TRP A 22 17.37 -18.00 0.85
N GLY A 23 16.08 -17.90 0.56
CA GLY A 23 15.02 -18.02 1.56
C GLY A 23 14.89 -19.43 2.14
N ASN A 24 15.19 -20.46 1.35
CA ASN A 24 15.26 -21.83 1.84
C ASN A 24 16.41 -22.04 2.85
N ASP A 25 17.51 -21.29 2.69
CA ASP A 25 18.66 -21.32 3.59
C ASP A 25 18.50 -20.37 4.81
N HIS A 26 17.54 -19.44 4.79
CA HIS A 26 17.33 -18.38 5.80
C HIS A 26 15.87 -18.33 6.29
N PRO A 27 15.34 -19.42 6.88
CA PRO A 27 13.92 -19.52 7.23
C PRO A 27 13.48 -18.52 8.30
N GLU A 28 14.34 -18.19 9.27
CA GLU A 28 14.02 -17.24 10.34
C GLU A 28 13.85 -15.81 9.79
N GLU A 29 14.73 -15.38 8.89
CA GLU A 29 14.68 -14.08 8.24
C GLU A 29 13.46 -13.97 7.33
N VAL A 30 13.15 -15.01 6.56
CA VAL A 30 11.93 -15.06 5.73
C VAL A 30 10.68 -14.94 6.58
N GLN A 31 10.61 -15.68 7.70
CA GLN A 31 9.49 -15.59 8.64
C GLN A 31 9.37 -14.20 9.26
N ALA A 32 10.48 -13.56 9.62
CA ALA A 32 10.50 -12.21 10.17
C ALA A 32 9.96 -11.18 9.17
N ILE A 33 10.40 -11.23 7.91
CA ILE A 33 9.92 -10.33 6.84
C ILE A 33 8.42 -10.55 6.61
N GLY A 34 7.97 -11.81 6.48
CA GLY A 34 6.56 -12.14 6.27
C GLY A 34 5.67 -11.70 7.43
N SER A 35 6.14 -11.88 8.67
CA SER A 35 5.41 -11.46 9.87
C SER A 35 5.29 -9.95 9.96
N ALA A 36 6.37 -9.21 9.68
CA ALA A 36 6.36 -7.75 9.64
C ALA A 36 5.43 -7.22 8.55
N ALA A 37 5.44 -7.84 7.36
CA ALA A 37 4.54 -7.50 6.26
C ALA A 37 3.07 -7.70 6.64
N SER A 38 2.73 -8.88 7.18
CA SER A 38 1.38 -9.22 7.60
C SER A 38 0.87 -8.28 8.68
N LYS A 39 1.71 -7.98 9.68
CA LYS A 39 1.39 -7.01 10.73
C LYS A 39 1.09 -5.63 10.14
N PHE A 40 1.92 -5.14 9.21
CA PHE A 40 1.67 -3.87 8.53
C PHE A 40 0.37 -3.86 7.73
N MET A 41 0.04 -4.95 7.02
CA MET A 41 -1.23 -5.05 6.31
C MET A 41 -2.43 -4.99 7.26
N HIS A 42 -2.36 -5.69 8.40
CA HIS A 42 -3.44 -5.73 9.39
C HIS A 42 -3.62 -4.42 10.16
N GLU A 43 -2.53 -3.77 10.55
CA GLU A 43 -2.57 -2.58 11.41
C GLU A 43 -2.51 -1.28 10.61
N GLY A 44 -1.64 -1.24 9.59
CA GLY A 44 -1.36 -0.06 8.76
C GLY A 44 -2.34 0.14 7.61
N LEU A 45 -2.93 -0.94 7.06
CA LEU A 45 -3.85 -0.88 5.91
C LEU A 45 -5.28 -1.36 6.24
N LYS A 46 -5.70 -1.23 7.50
CA LYS A 46 -7.10 -1.44 7.88
C LYS A 46 -8.03 -0.42 7.20
N MET A 47 -9.30 -0.79 7.00
CA MET A 47 -10.29 0.05 6.31
C MET A 47 -10.46 1.43 6.94
N ASP A 48 -10.36 1.55 8.28
CA ASP A 48 -10.37 2.85 8.96
C ASP A 48 -9.32 3.79 8.37
N ASN A 49 -8.07 3.32 8.25
CA ASN A 49 -6.97 4.12 7.73
C ASN A 49 -7.17 4.49 6.25
N VAL A 50 -7.81 3.61 5.47
CA VAL A 50 -8.13 3.89 4.06
C VAL A 50 -9.17 5.01 3.95
N TYR A 51 -10.27 4.92 4.71
CA TYR A 51 -11.31 5.95 4.71
C TYR A 51 -10.80 7.27 5.26
N ASP A 52 -9.99 7.22 6.31
CA ASP A 52 -9.33 8.39 6.88
C ASP A 52 -8.43 9.06 5.83
N TYR A 53 -7.54 8.30 5.18
CA TYR A 53 -6.68 8.81 4.12
C TYR A 53 -7.49 9.47 2.99
N MET A 54 -8.54 8.81 2.50
CA MET A 54 -9.41 9.36 1.44
C MET A 54 -10.08 10.68 1.87
N PHE A 55 -10.66 10.72 3.06
CA PHE A 55 -11.33 11.91 3.59
C PHE A 55 -10.36 13.09 3.66
N HIS A 56 -9.19 12.86 4.24
CA HIS A 56 -8.21 13.92 4.41
C HIS A 56 -7.60 14.36 3.08
N LEU A 57 -7.30 13.45 2.15
CA LEU A 57 -6.80 13.79 0.81
C LEU A 57 -7.78 14.72 0.08
N LEU A 58 -9.06 14.36 0.06
CA LEU A 58 -10.11 15.16 -0.59
C LEU A 58 -10.28 16.52 0.10
N ASN A 59 -10.20 16.57 1.43
CA ASN A 59 -10.30 17.81 2.20
C ASN A 59 -9.12 18.76 1.89
N GLN A 60 -7.88 18.26 1.92
CA GLN A 60 -6.71 19.09 1.58
C GLN A 60 -6.72 19.53 0.12
N TYR A 61 -7.10 18.64 -0.80
CA TYR A 61 -7.24 18.99 -2.22
C TYR A 61 -8.30 20.09 -2.44
N ALA A 62 -9.44 20.00 -1.77
CA ALA A 62 -10.52 21.00 -1.89
C ALA A 62 -10.05 22.42 -1.51
N LYS A 63 -9.09 22.57 -0.60
CA LYS A 63 -8.50 23.87 -0.23
C LYS A 63 -7.68 24.51 -1.36
N LEU A 64 -7.21 23.71 -2.32
CA LEU A 64 -6.45 24.20 -3.48
C LEU A 64 -7.36 24.75 -4.59
N LEU A 65 -8.68 24.53 -4.50
CA LEU A 65 -9.62 24.98 -5.50
C LEU A 65 -9.67 26.52 -5.55
N ARG A 66 -9.40 27.07 -6.73
CA ARG A 66 -9.45 28.53 -7.00
C ARG A 66 -10.80 29.00 -7.55
N TYR A 67 -11.79 28.13 -7.55
CA TYR A 67 -13.13 28.39 -8.06
C TYR A 67 -14.18 27.83 -7.11
N LYS A 68 -15.41 28.34 -7.20
CA LYS A 68 -16.55 27.79 -6.47
C LYS A 68 -17.13 26.61 -7.24
N PRO A 69 -17.12 25.38 -6.70
CA PRO A 69 -17.75 24.24 -7.36
C PRO A 69 -19.24 24.49 -7.60
N THR A 70 -19.73 24.12 -8.79
CA THR A 70 -21.15 24.21 -9.17
C THR A 70 -21.59 22.90 -9.80
N ILE A 71 -22.85 22.52 -9.55
CA ILE A 71 -23.44 21.30 -10.10
C ILE A 71 -23.74 21.55 -11.56
N THR A 72 -23.20 20.71 -12.45
CA THR A 72 -23.45 20.82 -13.88
C THR A 72 -24.77 20.15 -14.27
N PRO A 73 -25.47 20.60 -15.34
CA PRO A 73 -26.75 19.99 -15.76
C PRO A 73 -26.65 18.50 -16.12
N LYS A 74 -25.44 17.99 -16.41
CA LYS A 74 -25.18 16.58 -16.74
C LYS A 74 -24.72 15.76 -15.52
N ALA A 75 -24.62 16.37 -14.35
CA ALA A 75 -24.21 15.67 -13.14
C ALA A 75 -25.27 14.63 -12.77
N VAL A 76 -24.83 13.39 -12.55
CA VAL A 76 -25.67 12.31 -12.05
C VAL A 76 -25.43 12.21 -10.55
N ASN A 77 -26.50 12.23 -9.75
CA ASN A 77 -26.38 12.02 -8.32
C ASN A 77 -25.99 10.56 -8.06
N VAL A 78 -24.98 10.36 -7.20
CA VAL A 78 -24.53 9.04 -6.77
C VAL A 78 -24.70 8.96 -5.25
N CYS A 79 -25.49 8.01 -4.77
CA CYS A 79 -25.66 7.69 -3.36
C CYS A 79 -24.87 6.42 -3.01
N SER A 80 -24.62 6.18 -1.72
CA SER A 80 -23.89 4.98 -1.26
C SER A 80 -24.59 3.69 -1.71
N GLU A 81 -25.92 3.68 -1.73
CA GLU A 81 -26.75 2.57 -2.19
C GLU A 81 -26.58 2.29 -3.69
N THR A 82 -26.27 3.32 -4.48
CA THR A 82 -26.18 3.22 -5.94
C THR A 82 -24.90 2.50 -6.38
N PHE A 83 -23.84 2.52 -5.57
CA PHE A 83 -22.59 1.79 -5.85
C PHE A 83 -22.78 0.27 -5.83
N ALA A 84 -23.49 -0.26 -4.82
CA ALA A 84 -23.76 -1.70 -4.72
C ALA A 84 -24.75 -2.19 -5.79
N CYS A 85 -25.63 -1.31 -6.30
CA CYS A 85 -26.62 -1.67 -7.32
C CYS A 85 -26.01 -2.01 -8.69
N GLN A 86 -24.82 -1.48 -9.01
CA GLN A 86 -24.14 -1.75 -10.29
C GLN A 86 -23.25 -2.99 -10.25
N ALA A 87 -23.00 -3.56 -9.06
CA ALA A 87 -22.18 -4.74 -8.88
C ALA A 87 -23.05 -6.00 -8.74
N ASP A 88 -22.50 -7.15 -9.12
CA ASP A 88 -23.14 -8.46 -9.00
C ASP A 88 -22.29 -9.45 -8.20
N GLY A 89 -22.93 -10.54 -7.76
CA GLY A 89 -22.27 -11.65 -7.07
C GLY A 89 -21.49 -11.22 -5.81
N THR A 90 -20.24 -11.69 -5.71
CA THR A 90 -19.39 -11.45 -4.55
C THR A 90 -19.04 -9.97 -4.35
N ALA A 91 -18.88 -9.22 -5.45
CA ALA A 91 -18.58 -7.79 -5.37
C ALA A 91 -19.74 -7.01 -4.73
N LYS A 92 -20.98 -7.31 -5.14
CA LYS A 92 -22.19 -6.72 -4.52
C LYS A 92 -22.27 -7.00 -3.03
N ARG A 93 -22.00 -8.25 -2.63
CA ARG A 93 -22.01 -8.66 -1.22
C ARG A 93 -21.00 -7.84 -0.42
N PHE A 94 -19.74 -7.80 -0.83
CA PHE A 94 -18.71 -7.05 -0.11
C PHE A 94 -18.97 -5.55 -0.07
N MET A 95 -19.42 -4.94 -1.18
CA MET A 95 -19.81 -3.53 -1.18
C MET A 95 -20.93 -3.24 -0.17
N THR A 96 -21.96 -4.08 -0.14
CA THR A 96 -23.09 -3.95 0.80
C THR A 96 -22.64 -4.14 2.25
N GLU A 97 -21.79 -5.14 2.53
CA GLU A 97 -21.24 -5.40 3.86
C GLU A 97 -20.31 -4.28 4.35
N SER A 98 -19.61 -3.61 3.43
CA SER A 98 -18.73 -2.47 3.72
C SER A 98 -19.46 -1.12 3.84
N MET A 99 -20.77 -1.06 3.59
CA MET A 99 -21.52 0.20 3.67
C MET A 99 -21.51 0.74 5.11
N VAL A 100 -21.05 1.99 5.25
CA VAL A 100 -21.10 2.73 6.51
C VAL A 100 -22.57 3.06 6.83
N LYS A 101 -23.09 2.47 7.91
CA LYS A 101 -24.51 2.59 8.30
C LYS A 101 -24.81 3.83 9.13
N SER A 102 -23.81 4.38 9.79
CA SER A 102 -23.91 5.58 10.61
C SER A 102 -22.61 6.36 10.53
N PRO A 103 -22.65 7.70 10.71
CA PRO A 103 -21.44 8.47 10.93
C PRO A 103 -20.61 7.86 12.08
N SER A 104 -19.30 8.03 12.03
CA SER A 104 -18.46 7.65 13.16
C SER A 104 -18.79 8.53 14.37
N ASP A 105 -18.94 7.92 15.55
CA ASP A 105 -19.07 8.63 16.82
C ASP A 105 -17.72 9.19 17.32
N SER A 106 -16.61 8.74 16.73
CA SER A 106 -15.30 9.31 16.96
C SER A 106 -15.12 10.60 16.17
N SER A 107 -14.40 11.58 16.74
CA SER A 107 -13.95 12.74 15.98
C SER A 107 -13.12 12.29 14.78
N PRO A 108 -13.13 13.04 13.66
CA PRO A 108 -12.20 12.80 12.56
C PRO A 108 -10.80 12.64 13.13
N CYS A 109 -10.11 11.56 12.77
CA CYS A 109 -8.78 11.32 13.28
C CYS A 109 -7.84 12.45 12.84
N THR A 110 -6.78 12.67 13.60
CA THR A 110 -5.66 13.46 13.10
C THR A 110 -4.90 12.52 12.18
N LEU A 111 -4.93 12.77 10.86
CA LEU A 111 -3.96 12.15 9.96
C LEU A 111 -2.58 12.27 10.61
N PRO A 112 -1.77 11.19 10.66
CA PRO A 112 -0.36 11.36 10.91
C PRO A 112 0.13 12.46 9.98
N ILE A 113 0.91 13.39 10.55
CA ILE A 113 1.45 14.55 9.84
C ILE A 113 1.95 14.02 8.49
N PRO A 114 1.52 14.61 7.35
CA PRO A 114 2.02 14.17 6.06
C PRO A 114 3.54 14.10 6.17
N PHE A 115 4.15 13.03 5.66
CA PHE A 115 5.61 12.89 5.68
C PHE A 115 6.21 14.25 5.35
N ASP A 116 6.85 14.88 6.34
CA ASP A 116 7.54 16.11 6.05
C ASP A 116 8.60 15.75 5.00
N SER A 117 9.02 16.71 4.18
CA SER A 117 9.98 16.43 3.11
C SER A 117 11.18 15.57 3.59
N PRO A 118 11.71 15.71 4.82
CA PRO A 118 12.74 14.82 5.35
C PRO A 118 12.28 13.37 5.54
N ASP A 119 11.11 13.12 6.13
CA ASP A 119 10.62 11.77 6.41
C ASP A 119 10.36 10.99 5.11
N LEU A 120 9.83 11.68 4.09
CA LEU A 120 9.63 11.08 2.76
C LEU A 120 10.98 10.72 2.12
N GLN A 121 11.97 11.61 2.21
CA GLN A 121 13.32 11.36 1.69
C GLN A 121 13.98 10.18 2.42
N ASP A 122 13.80 10.08 3.74
CA ASP A 122 14.31 8.95 4.52
C ASP A 122 13.64 7.64 4.13
N LEU A 123 12.33 7.64 3.87
CA LEU A 123 11.62 6.46 3.38
C LEU A 123 12.16 6.02 2.00
N LEU A 124 12.31 6.96 1.07
CA LEU A 124 12.84 6.70 -0.27
C LEU A 124 14.27 6.16 -0.20
N ARG A 125 15.13 6.78 0.61
CA ARG A 125 16.50 6.35 0.84
C ARG A 125 16.56 4.92 1.40
N LYS A 126 15.75 4.60 2.41
CA LYS A 126 15.68 3.24 2.98
C LYS A 126 15.25 2.20 1.94
N ASN A 127 14.31 2.55 1.06
CA ASN A 127 13.90 1.67 -0.04
C ASN A 127 15.05 1.43 -1.03
N GLU A 128 15.77 2.48 -1.44
CA GLU A 128 16.94 2.35 -2.31
C GLU A 128 18.07 1.52 -1.69
N GLU A 129 18.36 1.74 -0.41
CA GLU A 129 19.35 0.97 0.34
C GLU A 129 18.99 -0.52 0.38
N SER A 130 17.71 -0.85 0.63
CA SER A 130 17.24 -2.23 0.62
C SER A 130 17.35 -2.88 -0.77
N ILE A 131 17.14 -2.13 -1.85
CA ILE A 131 17.32 -2.63 -3.22
C ILE A 131 18.81 -2.93 -3.44
N LYS A 132 19.70 -1.96 -3.17
CA LYS A 132 21.15 -2.12 -3.35
C LYS A 132 21.70 -3.32 -2.58
N GLU A 133 21.25 -3.53 -1.35
CA GLU A 133 21.63 -4.69 -0.53
C GLU A 133 21.32 -6.01 -1.24
N VAL A 134 20.09 -6.18 -1.75
CA VAL A 134 19.67 -7.37 -2.49
C VAL A 134 20.47 -7.54 -3.78
N GLU A 135 20.71 -6.47 -4.53
CA GLU A 135 21.51 -6.54 -5.75
C GLU A 135 22.94 -7.03 -5.51
N MET A 136 23.56 -6.60 -4.40
CA MET A 136 24.88 -7.06 -3.99
C MET A 136 24.88 -8.51 -3.53
N LEU A 137 23.84 -8.97 -2.82
CA LEU A 137 23.69 -10.37 -2.42
C LEU A 137 23.51 -11.28 -3.64
N GLU A 138 22.63 -10.88 -4.56
CA GLU A 138 22.35 -11.62 -5.79
C GLU A 138 23.60 -11.72 -6.67
N THR A 139 24.33 -10.61 -6.86
CA THR A 139 25.57 -10.60 -7.66
C THR A 139 26.58 -11.59 -7.10
N ARG A 140 26.84 -11.53 -5.79
CA ARG A 140 27.75 -12.46 -5.10
C ARG A 140 27.30 -13.90 -5.21
N PHE A 141 26.00 -14.17 -5.09
CA PHE A 141 25.46 -15.51 -5.23
C PHE A 141 25.78 -16.11 -6.61
N TRP A 142 25.54 -15.34 -7.68
CA TRP A 142 25.76 -15.83 -9.06
C TRP A 142 27.24 -15.88 -9.45
N GLU A 143 28.10 -15.01 -8.93
CA GLU A 143 29.55 -15.06 -9.14
C GLU A 143 30.19 -16.31 -8.51
N ASN A 144 29.63 -16.79 -7.40
CA ASN A 144 30.14 -17.94 -6.67
C ASN A 144 29.55 -19.29 -7.14
N GLN A 145 28.67 -19.29 -8.13
CA GLN A 145 28.15 -20.55 -8.68
C GLN A 145 29.23 -21.28 -9.47
N PRO A 146 29.41 -22.60 -9.27
CA PRO A 146 30.31 -23.39 -10.10
C PRO A 146 29.85 -23.32 -11.57
N LYS A 147 30.82 -23.15 -12.48
CA LYS A 147 30.59 -23.14 -13.93
C LYS A 147 30.19 -24.52 -14.45
#